data_AF-A0A937AK17-F1
#
_entry.id   AF-A0A937AK17-F1
#
_cell.length_a   1.000
_cell.length_b   1.000
_cell.length_c   1.000
_cell.angle_alpha   90.00
_cell.angle_beta   90.00
_cell.angle_gamma   90.00
#
_symmetry.space_group_name_H-M   'P 1'
#
loop_
_entity.id
_entity.type
_entity.pdbx_description
1 polymer ?
#
loop_
_entity_poly.entity_id
_entity_poly.type
_entity_poly.pdbx_seq_one_letter_code
_entity_poly.pdbx_strand_id
1 'polypeptide(L)'
;MKTRILFSISFVCFLLAFSDVQAQPPGERMRGPRENIEVLKVAYFTKHLSLTTEEAEKFWPLYNSHSAEVRKARQDNKEDILAFEEAVLNIRKRYRIELKKILVSDERVNKALLAEREFMNVVRKELQDRMELRRKVREKKDDGQ
;
A
#
# COMPACT_ATOMS: atom_id res chain seq x y z
N MET A 1 -54.09 -24.66 -12.39
CA MET A 1 -52.91 -24.87 -11.49
C MET A 1 -51.57 -25.00 -12.22
N LYS A 2 -51.50 -24.89 -13.56
CA LYS A 2 -50.27 -25.07 -14.35
C LYS A 2 -49.50 -23.77 -14.68
N THR A 3 -50.08 -22.60 -14.43
CA THR A 3 -49.47 -21.28 -14.70
C THR A 3 -48.88 -20.57 -13.49
N ARG A 4 -49.17 -21.03 -12.25
CA ARG A 4 -48.57 -20.51 -11.02
C ARG A 4 -47.17 -21.07 -10.73
N ILE A 5 -46.87 -22.24 -11.27
CA ILE A 5 -45.54 -22.88 -11.16
C ILE A 5 -44.55 -22.22 -12.13
N LEU A 6 -45.01 -21.77 -13.30
CA LEU A 6 -44.17 -21.08 -14.30
C LEU A 6 -43.70 -19.68 -13.84
N PHE A 7 -44.54 -18.94 -13.10
CA PHE A 7 -44.11 -17.66 -12.53
C PHE A 7 -43.15 -17.80 -11.34
N SER A 8 -43.24 -18.92 -10.59
CA SER A 8 -42.31 -19.19 -9.47
C SER A 8 -40.93 -19.65 -9.96
N ILE A 9 -40.83 -20.25 -11.15
CA ILE A 9 -39.56 -20.65 -11.77
C ILE A 9 -38.84 -19.43 -12.39
N SER A 10 -39.59 -18.41 -12.85
CA SER A 10 -38.99 -17.16 -13.36
C SER A 10 -38.38 -16.27 -12.28
N PHE A 11 -38.77 -16.40 -11.01
CA PHE A 11 -38.21 -15.60 -9.89
C PHE A 11 -36.95 -16.25 -9.28
N VAL A 12 -36.78 -17.57 -9.43
CA VAL A 12 -35.60 -18.30 -8.95
C VAL A 12 -34.40 -18.16 -9.92
N CYS A 13 -34.64 -17.83 -11.20
CA CYS A 13 -33.58 -17.59 -12.18
C CYS A 13 -33.01 -16.15 -12.17
N PHE A 14 -33.59 -15.21 -11.40
CA PHE A 14 -33.04 -13.85 -11.27
C PHE A 14 -32.13 -13.67 -10.05
N LEU A 15 -32.07 -14.66 -9.14
CA LEU A 15 -31.24 -14.62 -7.92
C LEU A 15 -29.91 -15.38 -8.04
N LEU A 16 -29.57 -15.89 -9.22
CA LEU A 16 -28.28 -16.55 -9.50
C LEU A 16 -27.42 -15.80 -10.53
N ALA A 17 -27.70 -14.53 -10.79
CA ALA A 17 -26.94 -13.67 -11.70
C ALA A 17 -26.01 -12.68 -10.98
N PHE A 18 -25.58 -12.99 -9.74
CA PHE A 18 -24.58 -12.21 -8.99
C PHE A 18 -23.39 -13.06 -8.56
N SER A 19 -22.90 -13.90 -9.46
CA SER A 19 -21.60 -14.55 -9.32
C SER A 19 -20.89 -14.35 -10.63
N ASP A 20 -20.07 -13.28 -10.68
CA ASP A 20 -18.92 -13.06 -11.57
C ASP A 20 -18.69 -11.55 -11.79
N VAL A 21 -18.64 -10.77 -10.70
CA VAL A 21 -17.55 -9.76 -10.64
C VAL A 21 -16.29 -10.59 -10.43
N GLN A 22 -15.71 -11.05 -11.53
CA GLN A 22 -14.33 -11.49 -11.56
C GLN A 22 -13.48 -10.30 -11.12
N ALA A 23 -13.20 -10.22 -9.81
CA ALA A 23 -11.88 -9.83 -9.38
C ALA A 23 -10.94 -10.90 -9.96
N GLN A 24 -10.51 -10.71 -11.21
CA GLN A 24 -9.45 -11.52 -11.78
C GLN A 24 -8.29 -11.43 -10.79
N PRO A 25 -7.73 -12.55 -10.28
CA PRO A 25 -6.41 -12.49 -9.69
C PRO A 25 -5.55 -11.85 -10.79
N PRO A 26 -4.89 -10.71 -10.52
CA PRO A 26 -4.20 -9.96 -11.54
C PRO A 26 -3.25 -10.93 -12.22
N GLY A 27 -3.47 -11.13 -13.52
CA GLY A 27 -2.72 -12.07 -14.32
C GLY A 27 -1.23 -11.88 -14.08
N GLU A 28 -0.52 -12.99 -14.16
CA GLU A 28 0.91 -13.22 -13.93
C GLU A 28 1.84 -12.43 -14.90
N ARG A 29 1.51 -11.16 -15.18
CA ARG A 29 2.51 -10.17 -15.56
C ARG A 29 3.41 -10.05 -14.34
N MET A 30 4.70 -10.40 -14.47
CA MET A 30 5.71 -10.10 -13.45
C MET A 30 5.60 -8.62 -13.10
N ARG A 31 4.90 -8.33 -11.99
CA ARG A 31 4.77 -7.00 -11.43
C ARG A 31 6.15 -6.44 -11.21
N GLY A 32 6.39 -5.21 -11.67
CA GLY A 32 7.69 -4.57 -11.48
C GLY A 32 8.04 -4.49 -9.99
N PRO A 33 9.33 -4.37 -9.60
CA PRO A 33 9.73 -4.33 -8.19
C PRO A 33 8.97 -3.30 -7.34
N ARG A 34 8.56 -2.17 -7.95
CA ARG A 34 7.75 -1.13 -7.29
C ARG A 34 6.31 -1.58 -7.02
N GLU A 35 5.68 -2.23 -7.99
CA GLU A 35 4.30 -2.72 -7.85
C GLU A 35 4.20 -3.80 -6.78
N ASN A 36 5.23 -4.66 -6.66
CA ASN A 36 5.32 -5.64 -5.57
C ASN A 36 5.39 -4.97 -4.18
N ILE A 37 6.14 -3.88 -4.04
CA ILE A 37 6.24 -3.15 -2.76
C ILE A 37 4.90 -2.52 -2.38
N GLU A 38 4.16 -1.96 -3.33
CA GLU A 38 2.84 -1.37 -3.05
C GLU A 38 1.82 -2.43 -2.61
N VAL A 39 1.80 -3.59 -3.25
CA VAL A 39 0.93 -4.72 -2.84
C VAL A 39 1.29 -5.20 -1.43
N LEU A 40 2.58 -5.40 -1.16
CA LEU A 40 3.05 -5.79 0.18
C LEU A 40 2.70 -4.75 1.24
N LYS A 41 2.78 -3.46 0.90
CA LYS A 41 2.42 -2.36 1.78
C LYS A 41 0.94 -2.38 2.14
N VAL A 42 0.07 -2.55 1.13
CA VAL A 42 -1.38 -2.69 1.34
C VAL A 42 -1.68 -3.84 2.28
N ALA A 43 -1.14 -5.02 1.98
CA ALA A 43 -1.33 -6.20 2.83
C ALA A 43 -0.80 -5.99 4.26
N TYR A 44 0.37 -5.34 4.41
CA TYR A 44 0.99 -5.08 5.71
C TYR A 44 0.12 -4.15 6.56
N PHE A 45 -0.33 -3.01 6.02
CA PHE A 45 -1.14 -2.07 6.79
C PHE A 45 -2.53 -2.60 7.10
N THR A 46 -3.19 -3.27 6.15
CA THR A 46 -4.50 -3.90 6.42
C THR A 46 -4.41 -4.90 7.57
N LYS A 47 -3.35 -5.72 7.61
CA LYS A 47 -3.12 -6.68 8.69
C LYS A 47 -2.83 -6.03 10.04
N HIS A 48 -2.04 -4.94 10.08
CA HIS A 48 -1.56 -4.36 11.33
C HIS A 48 -2.50 -3.31 11.93
N LEU A 49 -3.30 -2.62 11.10
CA LEU A 49 -4.12 -1.49 11.54
C LEU A 49 -5.59 -1.84 11.73
N SER A 50 -6.04 -2.99 11.21
CA SER A 50 -7.44 -3.44 11.28
C SER A 50 -8.40 -2.33 10.86
N LEU A 51 -8.14 -1.71 9.70
CA LEU A 51 -8.96 -0.62 9.17
C LEU A 51 -10.36 -1.14 8.83
N THR A 52 -11.40 -0.37 9.18
CA THR A 52 -12.73 -0.61 8.60
C THR A 52 -12.74 -0.22 7.12
N THR A 53 -13.78 -0.61 6.39
CA THR A 53 -13.95 -0.22 4.99
C THR A 53 -13.95 1.31 4.83
N GLU A 54 -14.69 2.01 5.68
CA GLU A 54 -14.83 3.47 5.65
C GLU A 54 -13.51 4.18 6.03
N GLU A 55 -12.74 3.58 6.93
CA GLU A 55 -11.41 4.08 7.29
C GLU A 55 -10.42 3.87 6.14
N ALA A 56 -10.42 2.68 5.53
CA ALA A 56 -9.53 2.34 4.43
C ALA A 56 -9.75 3.25 3.21
N GLU A 57 -11.01 3.55 2.87
CA GLU A 57 -11.38 4.47 1.78
C GLU A 57 -10.77 5.87 1.96
N LYS A 58 -10.65 6.35 3.21
CA LYS A 58 -10.05 7.66 3.53
C LYS A 58 -8.54 7.57 3.75
N PHE A 59 -8.06 6.46 4.28
CA PHE A 59 -6.66 6.24 4.65
C PHE A 59 -5.76 6.21 3.41
N TRP A 60 -6.12 5.46 2.38
CA TRP A 60 -5.25 5.29 1.19
C TRP A 60 -4.98 6.59 0.44
N PRO A 61 -5.98 7.44 0.14
CA PRO A 61 -5.73 8.75 -0.46
C PRO A 61 -4.82 9.64 0.39
N LEU A 62 -5.03 9.67 1.72
CA LEU A 62 -4.21 10.46 2.63
C LEU A 62 -2.76 9.96 2.64
N TYR A 63 -2.55 8.65 2.76
CA TYR A 63 -1.24 8.02 2.73
C TYR A 63 -0.49 8.29 1.42
N ASN A 64 -1.20 8.19 0.28
CA ASN A 64 -0.63 8.43 -1.04
C ASN A 64 -0.21 9.90 -1.20
N SER A 65 -1.04 10.85 -0.74
CA SER A 65 -0.69 12.27 -0.72
C SER A 65 0.55 12.54 0.13
N HIS A 66 0.57 12.03 1.37
CA HIS A 66 1.73 12.12 2.26
C HIS A 66 3.01 11.57 1.59
N SER A 67 2.93 10.39 0.99
CA SER A 67 4.06 9.76 0.30
C SER A 67 4.55 10.59 -0.89
N ALA A 68 3.64 11.19 -1.65
CA ALA A 68 3.97 12.06 -2.76
C ALA A 68 4.64 13.36 -2.30
N GLU A 69 4.14 13.98 -1.23
CA GLU A 69 4.73 15.17 -0.60
C GLU A 69 6.16 14.90 -0.10
N VAL A 70 6.39 13.77 0.58
CA VAL A 70 7.73 13.39 1.05
C VAL A 70 8.68 13.16 -0.12
N ARG A 71 8.21 12.52 -1.19
CA ARG A 71 9.01 12.33 -2.41
C ARG A 71 9.36 13.67 -3.07
N LYS A 72 8.41 14.60 -3.13
CA LYS A 72 8.63 15.94 -3.66
C LYS A 72 9.63 16.71 -2.79
N ALA A 73 9.46 16.70 -1.48
CA ALA A 73 10.40 17.34 -0.55
C ALA A 73 11.84 16.81 -0.73
N ARG A 74 12.00 15.51 -0.97
CA ARG A 74 13.31 14.91 -1.29
C ARG A 74 13.88 15.41 -2.61
N GLN A 75 13.03 15.66 -3.60
CA GLN A 75 13.45 16.16 -4.91
C GLN A 75 13.83 17.64 -4.87
N ASP A 76 13.08 18.43 -4.11
CA ASP A 76 13.27 19.87 -3.99
C ASP A 76 14.50 20.21 -3.11
N ASN A 77 14.81 19.37 -2.13
CA ASN A 77 15.89 19.59 -1.15
C ASN A 77 17.00 18.52 -1.25
N LYS A 78 17.41 18.14 -2.47
CA LYS A 78 18.39 17.04 -2.66
C LYS A 78 19.76 17.31 -2.03
N GLU A 79 20.17 18.57 -2.00
CA GLU A 79 21.50 19.00 -1.56
C GLU A 79 21.50 19.62 -0.15
N ASP A 80 20.32 19.97 0.37
CA ASP A 80 20.13 20.55 1.70
C ASP A 80 19.41 19.57 2.63
N ILE A 81 20.21 18.90 3.47
CA ILE A 81 19.72 17.89 4.40
C ILE A 81 18.80 18.50 5.46
N LEU A 82 19.13 19.70 5.97
CA LEU A 82 18.36 20.32 7.05
C LEU A 82 17.01 20.82 6.53
N ALA A 83 16.99 21.46 5.35
CA ALA A 83 15.75 21.86 4.72
C ALA A 83 14.84 20.67 4.39
N PHE A 84 15.43 19.54 3.94
CA PHE A 84 14.69 18.30 3.73
C PHE A 84 14.08 17.77 5.03
N GLU A 85 14.84 17.70 6.12
CA GLU A 85 14.38 17.22 7.42
C GLU A 85 13.25 18.08 7.97
N GLU A 86 13.37 19.40 7.89
CA GLU A 86 12.33 20.35 8.29
C GLU A 86 11.05 20.14 7.46
N ALA A 87 11.17 20.07 6.13
CA ALA A 87 10.04 19.87 5.25
C ALA A 87 9.29 18.56 5.57
N VAL A 88 10.03 17.47 5.77
CA VAL A 88 9.45 16.17 6.13
C VAL A 88 8.80 16.21 7.52
N LEU A 89 9.40 16.89 8.49
CA LEU A 89 8.80 17.04 9.81
C LEU A 89 7.46 17.77 9.73
N ASN A 90 7.40 18.85 8.95
CA ASN A 90 6.17 19.62 8.74
C ASN A 90 5.09 18.80 8.02
N ILE A 91 5.46 18.04 7.00
CA ILE A 91 4.56 17.09 6.31
C ILE A 91 4.01 16.06 7.30
N ARG A 92 4.88 15.44 8.11
CA ARG A 92 4.49 14.44 9.11
C ARG A 92 3.56 14.99 10.19
N LYS A 93 3.78 16.23 10.64
CA LYS A 93 2.89 16.90 11.60
C LYS A 93 1.48 17.04 11.04
N ARG A 94 1.32 17.52 9.80
CA ARG A 94 0.01 17.61 9.13
C ARG A 94 -0.62 16.24 8.92
N TYR A 95 0.17 15.28 8.42
CA TYR A 95 -0.31 13.91 8.20
C TYR A 95 -0.85 13.27 9.48
N ARG A 96 -0.16 13.44 10.62
CA ARG A 96 -0.66 12.96 11.93
C ARG A 96 -2.04 13.53 12.28
N ILE A 97 -2.27 14.82 12.04
CA ILE A 97 -3.53 15.49 12.35
C ILE A 97 -4.66 14.89 11.50
N GLU A 98 -4.47 14.77 10.19
CA GLU A 98 -5.45 14.17 9.30
C GLU A 98 -5.68 12.69 9.60
N LEU A 99 -4.62 11.95 9.91
CA LEU A 99 -4.70 10.54 10.28
C LEU A 99 -5.52 10.34 11.56
N LYS A 100 -5.41 11.25 12.53
CA LYS A 100 -6.24 11.24 13.74
C LYS A 100 -7.72 11.41 13.46
N LYS A 101 -8.09 12.18 12.43
CA LYS A 101 -9.51 12.32 12.02
C LYS A 101 -10.07 11.01 11.45
N ILE A 102 -9.22 10.14 10.91
CA ILE A 102 -9.61 8.85 10.34
C ILE A 102 -9.63 7.75 11.41
N LEU A 103 -8.53 7.62 12.17
CA LEU A 103 -8.36 6.51 13.10
C LEU A 103 -8.92 6.77 14.51
N VAL A 104 -9.30 8.03 14.79
CA VAL A 104 -9.92 8.58 16.01
C VAL A 104 -9.05 8.52 17.27
N SER A 105 -8.34 7.40 17.50
CA SER A 105 -7.51 7.16 18.68
C SER A 105 -6.03 7.50 18.44
N ASP A 106 -5.41 8.19 19.40
CA ASP A 106 -3.97 8.47 19.40
C ASP A 106 -3.12 7.19 19.41
N GLU A 107 -3.60 6.13 20.05
CA GLU A 107 -2.95 4.82 20.04
C GLU A 107 -2.89 4.26 18.62
N ARG A 108 -4.01 4.29 17.89
CA ARG A 108 -4.10 3.80 16.52
C ARG A 108 -3.27 4.65 15.55
N VAL A 109 -3.25 5.97 15.75
CA VAL A 109 -2.37 6.88 15.01
C VAL A 109 -0.89 6.52 15.22
N ASN A 110 -0.48 6.30 16.46
CA ASN A 110 0.90 5.89 16.75
C ASN A 110 1.22 4.51 16.17
N LYS A 111 0.28 3.56 16.23
CA LYS A 111 0.42 2.24 15.60
C LYS A 111 0.60 2.34 14.08
N ALA A 112 -0.16 3.20 13.41
CA ALA A 112 -0.03 3.44 11.97
C ALA A 112 1.34 4.04 11.60
N LEU A 113 1.80 5.04 12.34
CA LEU A 113 3.12 5.65 12.13
C LEU A 113 4.27 4.66 12.41
N LEU A 114 4.11 3.82 13.44
CA LEU A 114 5.08 2.77 13.76
C LEU A 114 5.14 1.71 12.64
N ALA A 115 3.97 1.22 12.20
CA ALA A 115 3.85 0.25 11.12
C ALA A 115 4.52 0.77 9.85
N GLU A 116 4.32 2.05 9.50
CA GLU A 116 4.96 2.67 8.34
C GLU A 116 6.48 2.69 8.47
N ARG A 117 7.00 3.08 9.64
CA ARG A 117 8.44 3.08 9.92
C ARG A 117 9.04 1.69 9.78
N GLU A 118 8.41 0.68 10.36
CA GLU A 118 8.86 -0.72 10.30
C GLU A 118 8.85 -1.25 8.88
N PHE A 119 7.76 -1.05 8.15
CA PHE A 119 7.65 -1.46 6.75
C PHE A 119 8.77 -0.84 5.91
N MET A 120 9.01 0.47 6.04
CA MET A 120 10.06 1.15 5.31
C MET A 120 11.47 0.65 5.67
N ASN A 121 11.69 0.25 6.92
CA ASN A 121 12.97 -0.35 7.34
C ASN A 121 13.18 -1.72 6.70
N VAL A 122 12.15 -2.56 6.66
CA VAL A 122 12.19 -3.87 6.00
C VAL A 122 12.46 -3.70 4.51
N VAL A 123 11.74 -2.80 3.84
CA VAL A 123 11.93 -2.52 2.40
C VAL A 123 13.35 -2.02 2.13
N ARG A 124 13.87 -1.09 2.95
CA ARG A 124 15.23 -0.58 2.77
C ARG A 124 16.27 -1.69 2.88
N LYS A 125 16.17 -2.52 3.91
CA LYS A 125 17.10 -3.64 4.13
C LYS A 125 17.06 -4.63 2.98
N GLU A 126 15.87 -5.05 2.56
CA GLU A 126 15.70 -5.96 1.42
C GLU A 126 16.30 -5.39 0.12
N LEU A 127 16.13 -4.08 -0.13
CA LEU A 127 16.74 -3.43 -1.29
C LEU A 127 18.27 -3.39 -1.21
N GLN A 128 18.83 -3.15 -0.02
CA GLN A 128 20.28 -3.18 0.21
C GLN A 128 20.85 -4.58 -0.05
N ASP A 129 20.24 -5.62 0.52
CA ASP A 129 20.67 -7.00 0.34
C ASP A 129 20.64 -7.41 -1.15
N ARG A 130 19.59 -7.00 -1.88
CA ARG A 130 19.49 -7.23 -3.33
C ARG A 130 20.58 -6.51 -4.12
N MET A 131 20.91 -5.28 -3.76
CA MET A 131 21.97 -4.52 -4.41
C MET A 131 23.33 -5.18 -4.19
N GLU A 132 23.63 -5.62 -2.96
CA GLU A 132 24.87 -6.32 -2.65
C GLU A 132 24.99 -7.67 -3.37
N LEU A 133 23.90 -8.43 -3.44
CA LEU A 133 23.87 -9.69 -4.17
C LEU A 133 24.17 -9.46 -5.66
N ARG A 134 23.54 -8.45 -6.27
CA ARG A 134 23.80 -8.08 -7.67
C ARG A 134 25.24 -7.66 -7.90
N ARG A 135 25.84 -6.91 -6.97
CA ARG A 135 27.26 -6.53 -7.02
C ARG A 135 28.16 -7.77 -7.03
N LYS A 136 27.97 -8.68 -6.06
CA LYS A 136 28.75 -9.93 -5.95
C LYS A 136 28.63 -10.83 -7.18
N VAL A 137 27.43 -10.91 -7.77
CA VAL A 137 27.20 -11.69 -9.00
C VAL A 137 27.93 -11.08 -10.19
N ARG A 138 28.02 -9.75 -10.27
CA ARG A 138 28.76 -9.05 -11.33
C ARG A 138 30.27 -9.25 -11.18
N GLU A 139 30.81 -9.08 -9.98
CA GLU A 139 32.24 -9.28 -9.69
C GLU A 139 32.70 -10.70 -10.06
N LYS A 140 31.93 -11.73 -9.68
CA LYS A 140 32.23 -13.13 -10.05
C LYS A 140 32.22 -13.41 -11.56
N LYS A 141 31.47 -12.64 -12.35
CA LYS A 141 31.48 -12.78 -13.82
C LYS A 141 32.70 -12.12 -14.44
N ASP A 142 33.16 -11.02 -13.86
CA ASP A 142 34.30 -10.26 -14.35
C ASP A 142 35.63 -10.96 -13.97
N ASP A 143 35.70 -11.65 -12.83
CA ASP A 143 36.88 -12.44 -12.39
C ASP A 143 37.02 -13.81 -13.09
N GLY A 144 35.99 -14.24 -13.83
CA GLY A 144 35.94 -15.53 -14.53
C GLY A 144 36.28 -15.45 -16.02
N GLN A 145 36.78 -14.30 -16.49
CA GLN A 145 37.26 -14.04 -17.85
C GLN A 145 38.78 -13.93 -17.91
#